data_AF-D2I633-F1
#
_entry.id   AF-D2I633-F1
#
_cell.length_a   1.000
_cell.length_b   1.000
_cell.length_c   1.000
_cell.angle_alpha   90.00
_cell.angle_beta   90.00
_cell.angle_gamma   90.00
#
_symmetry.space_group_name_H-M   'P 1'
#
loop_
_entity.id
_entity.type
_entity.pdbx_description
1 polymer ?
#
loop_
_entity_poly.entity_id
_entity_poly.type
_entity_poly.pdbx_seq_one_letter_code
_entity_poly.pdbx_strand_id
1 'polypeptide(L)'
;EYGSSLEDDVVGDTSGYYQRMLVVLLQANRDPDAGIDEAQVEQDAQALFQAGELKWGTDEEKFITIFGTRSVSHLRRVFDKYMTISGFQIEETIDRETSGNLEQLLLAVVKSIRSIPAYLAETLYYAMKGAGTDDHTLIRVMVSRSEIDLFNIRKEFRKNFATSLYSMIK
;
A
#
# COMPACT_ATOMS: atom_id res chain seq x y z
N GLU A 1 -7.29 1.63 -26.85
CA GLU A 1 -6.57 0.34 -26.78
C GLU A 1 -7.48 -0.89 -26.83
N TYR A 2 -8.31 -1.20 -25.84
CA TYR A 2 -8.94 -2.55 -25.75
C TYR A 2 -10.48 -2.61 -25.92
N GLY A 3 -11.16 -1.47 -26.04
CA GLY A 3 -12.62 -1.45 -26.31
C GLY A 3 -13.52 -1.75 -25.12
N SER A 4 -12.97 -1.92 -23.92
CA SER A 4 -13.66 -2.05 -22.63
C SER A 4 -13.25 -0.93 -21.66
N SER A 5 -14.06 -0.73 -20.62
CA SER A 5 -13.68 0.11 -19.48
C SER A 5 -12.82 -0.72 -18.52
N LEU A 6 -11.71 -0.15 -18.05
CA LEU A 6 -10.87 -0.80 -17.04
C LEU A 6 -11.65 -1.07 -15.73
N GLU A 7 -12.58 -0.19 -15.37
CA GLU A 7 -13.42 -0.40 -14.18
C GLU A 7 -14.36 -1.59 -14.35
N ASP A 8 -15.00 -1.73 -15.52
CA ASP A 8 -15.89 -2.87 -15.79
C ASP A 8 -15.12 -4.18 -15.77
N ASP A 9 -13.91 -4.21 -16.35
CA ASP A 9 -13.04 -5.39 -16.37
C ASP A 9 -12.61 -5.75 -14.93
N VAL A 10 -12.22 -4.77 -14.11
CA VAL A 10 -11.86 -4.99 -12.70
C VAL A 10 -13.06 -5.48 -11.88
N VAL A 11 -14.24 -4.91 -12.09
CA VAL A 11 -15.48 -5.35 -11.41
C VAL A 11 -15.86 -6.77 -11.85
N GLY A 12 -15.66 -7.12 -13.12
CA GLY A 12 -15.93 -8.46 -13.63
C GLY A 12 -15.01 -9.54 -13.05
N ASP A 13 -13.74 -9.22 -12.81
CA ASP A 13 -12.70 -10.19 -12.42
C ASP A 13 -12.41 -10.24 -10.92
N THR A 14 -12.98 -9.34 -10.12
CA THR A 14 -12.75 -9.26 -8.67
C THR A 14 -14.06 -9.26 -7.88
N SER A 15 -14.01 -9.41 -6.56
CA SER A 15 -15.22 -9.34 -5.71
C SER A 15 -14.93 -8.81 -4.30
N GLY A 16 -16.00 -8.56 -3.54
CA GLY A 16 -15.92 -8.19 -2.13
C GLY A 16 -15.19 -6.86 -1.87
N TYR A 17 -14.55 -6.77 -0.71
CA TYR A 17 -13.80 -5.57 -0.30
C TYR A 17 -12.54 -5.31 -1.14
N TYR A 18 -11.93 -6.37 -1.68
CA TYR A 18 -10.80 -6.25 -2.61
C TYR A 18 -11.22 -5.47 -3.88
N GLN A 19 -12.33 -5.87 -4.51
CA GLN A 19 -12.92 -5.13 -5.64
C GLN A 19 -13.22 -3.68 -5.27
N ARG A 20 -13.89 -3.45 -4.14
CA ARG A 20 -14.27 -2.10 -3.71
C ARG A 20 -13.06 -1.18 -3.56
N MET A 21 -11.98 -1.67 -2.94
CA MET A 21 -10.76 -0.88 -2.79
C MET A 21 -10.11 -0.56 -4.14
N LEU A 22 -10.07 -1.53 -5.07
CA LEU A 22 -9.57 -1.29 -6.43
C LEU A 22 -10.39 -0.22 -7.16
N VAL A 23 -11.73 -0.31 -7.10
CA VAL A 23 -12.61 0.68 -7.72
C VAL A 23 -12.41 2.08 -7.12
N VAL A 24 -12.25 2.18 -5.79
CA VAL A 24 -11.92 3.46 -5.13
C VAL A 24 -10.61 4.04 -5.65
N LEU A 25 -9.56 3.21 -5.82
CA LEU A 25 -8.29 3.66 -6.37
C LEU A 25 -8.39 4.05 -7.85
N LEU A 26 -9.20 3.36 -8.65
CA LEU A 26 -9.43 3.67 -10.06
C LEU A 26 -10.07 5.04 -10.29
N GLN A 27 -10.82 5.56 -9.33
CA GLN A 27 -11.41 6.91 -9.44
C GLN A 27 -10.36 8.03 -9.48
N ALA A 28 -9.12 7.74 -9.06
CA ALA A 28 -8.02 8.72 -9.00
C ALA A 28 -8.39 10.04 -8.27
N ASN A 29 -9.31 9.95 -7.30
CA ASN A 29 -9.93 11.09 -6.62
C ASN A 29 -9.52 11.15 -5.14
N ARG A 30 -8.25 10.84 -4.84
CA ARG A 30 -7.68 11.04 -3.51
C ARG A 30 -7.58 12.53 -3.20
N ASP A 31 -7.89 12.92 -1.97
CA ASP A 31 -7.74 14.28 -1.46
C ASP A 31 -6.31 14.78 -1.76
N PRO A 32 -6.15 15.99 -2.34
CA PRO A 32 -4.83 16.54 -2.60
C PRO A 32 -4.12 16.88 -1.29
N ASP A 33 -2.79 16.82 -1.27
CA ASP A 33 -2.02 17.28 -0.12
C ASP A 33 -2.27 18.77 0.12
N ALA A 34 -2.71 19.11 1.33
CA ALA A 34 -3.04 20.46 1.78
C ALA A 34 -2.56 20.67 3.23
N GLY A 35 -3.07 21.70 3.90
CA GLY A 35 -2.85 21.88 5.33
C GLY A 35 -3.35 20.66 6.12
N ILE A 36 -2.58 20.24 7.13
CA ILE A 36 -2.90 19.09 7.97
C ILE A 36 -3.87 19.53 9.07
N ASP A 37 -5.06 18.93 9.11
CA ASP A 37 -6.00 19.06 10.22
C ASP A 37 -5.68 17.99 11.28
N GLU A 38 -4.99 18.40 12.35
CA GLU A 38 -4.58 17.50 13.43
C GLU A 38 -5.79 16.89 14.19
N ALA A 39 -6.96 17.56 14.22
CA ALA A 39 -8.16 16.98 14.82
C ALA A 39 -8.72 15.84 13.96
N GLN A 40 -8.69 16.01 12.63
CA GLN A 40 -9.07 14.95 11.70
C GLN A 40 -8.07 13.78 11.72
N VAL A 41 -6.77 14.06 11.87
CA VAL A 41 -5.74 13.01 12.05
C VAL A 41 -6.03 12.16 13.28
N GLU A 42 -6.32 12.80 14.42
CA GLU A 42 -6.71 12.10 15.66
C GLU A 42 -7.97 11.25 15.43
N GLN A 43 -9.00 11.82 14.80
CA GLN A 43 -10.24 11.13 14.53
C GLN A 43 -10.05 9.90 13.63
N ASP A 44 -9.31 10.03 12.53
CA ASP A 44 -9.06 8.92 11.60
C ASP A 44 -8.18 7.84 12.25
N ALA A 45 -7.18 8.22 13.04
CA ALA A 45 -6.35 7.26 13.78
C ALA A 45 -7.15 6.46 14.82
N GLN A 46 -8.02 7.13 15.57
CA GLN A 46 -8.94 6.48 16.51
C GLN A 46 -9.94 5.58 15.79
N ALA A 47 -10.47 6.03 14.63
CA ALA A 47 -11.40 5.24 13.83
C ALA A 47 -10.74 3.94 13.32
N LEU A 48 -9.50 4.01 12.84
CA LEU A 48 -8.74 2.82 12.43
C LEU A 48 -8.46 1.89 13.61
N PHE A 49 -8.09 2.44 14.77
CA PHE A 49 -7.85 1.63 15.97
C PHE A 49 -9.11 0.89 16.42
N GLN A 50 -10.25 1.58 16.46
CA GLN A 50 -11.54 0.97 16.79
C GLN A 50 -11.98 -0.07 15.74
N ALA A 51 -11.65 0.18 14.47
CA ALA A 51 -12.00 -0.69 13.35
C ALA A 51 -11.17 -1.98 13.30
N GLY A 52 -9.92 -1.95 13.78
CA GLY A 52 -9.01 -3.10 13.75
C GLY A 52 -8.84 -3.85 15.06
N GLU A 53 -8.75 -3.15 16.21
CA GLU A 53 -8.31 -3.79 17.47
C GLU A 53 -9.46 -3.99 18.49
N LEU A 54 -10.58 -3.27 18.36
CA LEU A 54 -11.68 -3.31 19.34
C LEU A 54 -12.87 -4.17 18.92
N LYS A 55 -12.80 -4.82 17.75
CA LYS A 55 -13.85 -5.70 17.22
C LYS A 55 -13.24 -7.07 16.91
N TRP A 56 -14.06 -8.12 16.93
CA TRP A 56 -13.66 -9.40 16.32
C TRP A 56 -13.75 -9.25 14.80
N GLY A 57 -12.60 -9.23 14.13
CA GLY A 57 -12.45 -8.93 12.71
C GLY A 57 -12.32 -7.44 12.43
N THR A 58 -11.94 -7.11 11.18
CA THR A 58 -11.74 -5.73 10.71
C THR A 58 -13.04 -5.11 10.20
N ASP A 59 -13.26 -3.82 10.47
CA ASP A 59 -14.24 -3.01 9.73
C ASP A 59 -13.62 -2.53 8.41
N GLU A 60 -13.64 -3.37 7.37
CA GLU A 60 -12.89 -3.14 6.12
C GLU A 60 -13.35 -1.88 5.39
N GLU A 61 -14.61 -1.50 5.52
CA GLU A 61 -15.17 -0.30 4.91
C GLU A 61 -14.51 0.98 5.47
N LYS A 62 -14.17 1.00 6.77
CA LYS A 62 -13.42 2.11 7.37
C LYS A 62 -12.00 2.21 6.83
N PHE A 63 -11.31 1.09 6.70
CA PHE A 63 -9.96 1.04 6.13
C PHE A 63 -9.98 1.52 4.68
N ILE A 64 -10.91 1.01 3.86
CA ILE A 64 -11.06 1.38 2.45
C ILE A 64 -11.34 2.87 2.29
N THR A 65 -12.27 3.42 3.08
CA THR A 65 -12.63 4.83 3.00
C THR A 65 -11.43 5.71 3.34
N ILE A 66 -10.80 5.49 4.50
CA ILE A 66 -9.69 6.33 4.98
C ILE A 66 -8.48 6.19 4.05
N PHE A 67 -8.07 4.97 3.73
CA PHE A 67 -6.88 4.74 2.89
C PHE A 67 -7.13 5.09 1.42
N GLY A 68 -8.37 5.02 0.94
CA GLY A 68 -8.71 5.32 -0.45
C GLY A 68 -8.78 6.81 -0.73
N THR A 69 -9.29 7.61 0.20
CA THR A 69 -9.63 9.02 -0.09
C THR A 69 -8.71 10.04 0.58
N ARG A 70 -8.16 9.80 1.78
CA ARG A 70 -7.35 10.82 2.47
C ARG A 70 -6.03 11.10 1.75
N SER A 71 -5.53 12.32 1.87
CA SER A 71 -4.28 12.73 1.25
C SER A 71 -3.08 11.94 1.77
N VAL A 72 -1.99 11.92 1.00
CA VAL A 72 -0.79 11.16 1.37
C VAL A 72 -0.14 11.77 2.61
N SER A 73 -0.07 13.10 2.69
CA SER A 73 0.50 13.81 3.84
C SER A 73 -0.32 13.58 5.11
N HIS A 74 -1.66 13.56 5.00
CA HIS A 74 -2.56 13.25 6.10
C HIS A 74 -2.38 11.82 6.60
N LEU A 75 -2.40 10.83 5.69
CA LEU A 75 -2.30 9.42 6.06
C LEU A 75 -0.97 9.08 6.74
N ARG A 76 0.14 9.73 6.36
CA ARG A 76 1.40 9.58 7.08
C ARG A 76 1.28 10.00 8.55
N ARG A 77 0.62 11.13 8.83
CA ARG A 77 0.36 11.57 10.21
C ARG A 77 -0.58 10.63 10.94
N VAL A 78 -1.62 10.13 10.26
CA VAL A 78 -2.53 9.12 10.82
C VAL A 78 -1.77 7.86 11.22
N PHE A 79 -0.83 7.37 10.40
CA PHE A 79 -0.06 6.16 10.74
C PHE A 79 0.86 6.37 11.95
N ASP A 80 1.53 7.53 12.05
CA ASP A 80 2.35 7.86 13.21
C ASP A 80 1.49 7.99 14.48
N LYS A 81 0.32 8.61 14.35
CA LYS A 81 -0.63 8.74 15.44
C LYS A 81 -1.24 7.40 15.86
N TYR A 82 -1.56 6.55 14.89
CA TYR A 82 -2.06 5.20 15.11
C TYR A 82 -1.08 4.39 15.98
N MET A 83 0.21 4.39 15.62
CA MET A 83 1.27 3.73 16.41
C MET A 83 1.30 4.23 17.87
N THR A 84 1.07 5.53 18.08
CA THR A 84 1.03 6.12 19.42
C THR A 84 -0.18 5.65 20.23
N ILE A 85 -1.32 5.40 19.58
CA ILE A 85 -2.58 4.97 20.22
C ILE A 85 -2.57 3.45 20.46
N SER A 86 -2.20 2.65 19.46
CA SER A 86 -2.32 1.20 19.47
C SER A 86 -1.09 0.48 20.04
N GLY A 87 0.10 1.09 19.94
CA GLY A 87 1.38 0.46 20.24
C GLY A 87 1.93 -0.41 19.09
N PHE A 88 1.23 -0.51 17.97
CA PHE A 88 1.61 -1.32 16.80
C PHE A 88 1.59 -0.48 15.52
N GLN A 89 2.43 -0.82 14.54
CA GLN A 89 2.31 -0.24 13.22
C GLN A 89 0.99 -0.69 12.58
N ILE A 90 0.39 0.17 11.75
CA ILE A 90 -0.89 -0.15 11.09
C ILE A 90 -0.77 -1.41 10.21
N GLU A 91 0.41 -1.64 9.63
CA GLU A 91 0.73 -2.87 8.90
C GLU A 91 0.55 -4.13 9.75
N GLU A 92 0.99 -4.11 11.02
CA GLU A 92 0.87 -5.26 11.93
C GLU A 92 -0.58 -5.56 12.32
N THR A 93 -1.45 -4.55 12.35
CA THR A 93 -2.90 -4.77 12.52
C THR A 93 -3.52 -5.37 11.26
N ILE A 94 -3.15 -4.87 10.07
CA ILE A 94 -3.66 -5.39 8.79
C ILE A 94 -3.29 -6.88 8.63
N ASP A 95 -2.04 -7.25 8.91
CA ASP A 95 -1.55 -8.64 8.84
C ASP A 95 -2.31 -9.60 9.79
N ARG A 96 -2.81 -9.10 10.93
CA ARG A 96 -3.52 -9.92 11.93
C ARG A 96 -5.01 -10.05 11.64
N GLU A 97 -5.62 -8.99 11.12
CA GLU A 97 -7.08 -8.83 11.11
C GLU A 97 -7.71 -8.95 9.69
N THR A 98 -6.88 -8.98 8.65
CA THR A 98 -7.33 -9.21 7.26
C THR A 98 -6.62 -10.41 6.66
N SER A 99 -7.12 -10.92 5.54
CA SER A 99 -6.47 -12.03 4.83
C SER A 99 -6.58 -11.93 3.32
N GLY A 100 -5.69 -12.63 2.61
CA GLY A 100 -5.79 -12.84 1.17
C GLY A 100 -5.54 -11.57 0.35
N ASN A 101 -6.28 -11.40 -0.75
CA ASN A 101 -6.02 -10.29 -1.69
C ASN A 101 -6.28 -8.91 -1.07
N LEU A 102 -7.23 -8.81 -0.13
CA LEU A 102 -7.50 -7.53 0.54
C LEU A 102 -6.33 -7.11 1.43
N GLU A 103 -5.82 -8.04 2.24
CA GLU A 103 -4.65 -7.82 3.10
C GLU A 103 -3.45 -7.31 2.27
N GLN A 104 -3.10 -8.04 1.21
CA GLN A 104 -2.01 -7.67 0.31
C GLN A 104 -2.19 -6.28 -0.31
N LEU A 105 -3.43 -5.94 -0.69
CA LEU A 105 -3.76 -4.62 -1.25
C LEU A 105 -3.65 -3.50 -0.21
N LEU A 106 -4.18 -3.69 0.99
CA LEU A 106 -4.10 -2.70 2.08
C LEU A 106 -2.63 -2.45 2.48
N LEU A 107 -1.83 -3.51 2.61
CA LEU A 107 -0.39 -3.39 2.87
C LEU A 107 0.33 -2.65 1.75
N ALA A 108 0.02 -2.96 0.48
CA ALA A 108 0.61 -2.27 -0.66
C ALA A 108 0.27 -0.77 -0.65
N VAL A 109 -0.97 -0.41 -0.30
CA VAL A 109 -1.41 0.98 -0.17
C VAL A 109 -0.66 1.70 0.94
N VAL A 110 -0.61 1.12 2.16
CA VAL A 110 0.11 1.72 3.29
C VAL A 110 1.60 1.91 2.97
N LYS A 111 2.27 0.87 2.47
CA LYS A 111 3.69 0.92 2.10
C LYS A 111 3.95 1.97 1.01
N SER A 112 3.06 2.07 0.02
CA SER A 112 3.16 3.08 -1.04
C SER A 112 2.98 4.51 -0.52
N ILE A 113 2.02 4.73 0.38
CA ILE A 113 1.82 6.04 1.04
C ILE A 113 3.06 6.44 1.84
N ARG A 114 3.66 5.50 2.58
CA ARG A 114 4.91 5.77 3.31
C ARG A 114 6.06 6.07 2.35
N SER A 115 6.31 5.19 1.39
CA SER A 115 7.38 5.34 0.40
C SER A 115 7.22 4.38 -0.77
N ILE A 116 6.80 4.90 -1.92
CA ILE A 116 6.80 4.14 -3.19
C ILE A 116 8.17 3.50 -3.48
N PRO A 117 9.32 4.20 -3.35
CA PRO A 117 10.61 3.57 -3.59
C PRO A 117 10.92 2.38 -2.66
N ALA A 118 10.53 2.47 -1.38
CA ALA A 118 10.77 1.39 -0.43
C ALA A 118 9.86 0.17 -0.72
N TYR A 119 8.58 0.42 -1.01
CA TYR A 119 7.63 -0.63 -1.41
C TYR A 119 8.11 -1.38 -2.66
N LEU A 120 8.58 -0.66 -3.68
CA LEU A 120 9.06 -1.27 -4.92
C LEU A 120 10.42 -1.97 -4.74
N ALA A 121 11.28 -1.47 -3.84
CA ALA A 121 12.49 -2.18 -3.47
C ALA A 121 12.19 -3.54 -2.82
N GLU A 122 11.21 -3.57 -1.91
CA GLU A 122 10.73 -4.80 -1.29
C GLU A 122 10.09 -5.75 -2.33
N THR A 123 9.27 -5.21 -3.24
CA THR A 123 8.66 -5.97 -4.34
C THR A 123 9.72 -6.64 -5.22
N LEU A 124 10.77 -5.91 -5.60
CA LEU A 124 11.90 -6.47 -6.35
C LEU A 124 12.64 -7.54 -5.56
N TYR A 125 12.84 -7.32 -4.25
CA TYR A 125 13.51 -8.31 -3.40
C TYR A 125 12.75 -9.63 -3.39
N TYR A 126 11.44 -9.60 -3.14
CA TYR A 126 10.62 -10.81 -3.12
C TYR A 126 10.44 -11.46 -4.50
N ALA A 127 10.48 -10.68 -5.60
CA ALA A 127 10.46 -11.23 -6.95
C ALA A 127 11.71 -12.09 -7.26
N MET A 128 12.84 -11.82 -6.61
CA MET A 128 14.12 -12.53 -6.82
C MET A 128 14.51 -13.43 -5.63
N LYS A 129 13.74 -13.44 -4.54
CA LYS A 129 14.08 -14.18 -3.32
C LYS A 129 13.73 -15.65 -3.48
N GLY A 130 14.72 -16.53 -3.35
CA GLY A 130 14.52 -17.98 -3.33
C GLY A 130 14.96 -18.64 -4.63
N ALA A 131 14.43 -19.84 -4.90
CA ALA A 131 14.71 -20.55 -6.14
C ALA A 131 13.82 -20.01 -7.27
N GLY A 132 14.43 -19.64 -8.40
CA GLY A 132 13.72 -19.02 -9.52
C GLY A 132 13.56 -17.51 -9.37
N THR A 133 12.76 -16.90 -10.23
CA THR A 133 12.50 -15.46 -10.24
C THR A 133 11.10 -15.21 -10.82
N ASP A 134 10.36 -14.26 -10.25
CA ASP A 134 9.17 -13.69 -10.88
C ASP A 134 9.62 -12.65 -11.92
N ASP A 135 9.98 -13.13 -13.10
CA ASP A 135 10.46 -12.31 -14.21
C ASP A 135 9.44 -11.26 -14.64
N HIS A 136 8.14 -11.56 -14.54
CA HIS A 136 7.07 -10.61 -14.91
C HIS A 136 7.07 -9.40 -13.97
N THR A 137 7.18 -9.61 -12.67
CA THR A 137 7.27 -8.50 -11.70
C THR A 137 8.59 -7.75 -11.82
N LEU A 138 9.72 -8.47 -11.99
CA LEU A 138 11.03 -7.85 -12.18
C LEU A 138 11.04 -6.92 -13.39
N ILE A 139 10.59 -7.40 -14.56
CA ILE A 139 10.53 -6.60 -15.79
C ILE A 139 9.57 -5.42 -15.61
N ARG A 140 8.36 -5.66 -15.09
CA ARG A 140 7.34 -4.61 -14.90
C ARG A 140 7.86 -3.46 -14.05
N VAL A 141 8.50 -3.75 -12.91
CA VAL A 141 9.02 -2.72 -12.00
C VAL A 141 10.27 -2.05 -12.59
N MET A 142 11.22 -2.82 -13.14
CA MET A 142 12.45 -2.23 -13.70
C MET A 142 12.18 -1.29 -14.87
N VAL A 143 11.22 -1.64 -15.75
CA VAL A 143 10.85 -0.82 -16.91
C VAL A 143 9.99 0.37 -16.50
N SER A 144 8.91 0.16 -15.74
CA SER A 144 7.97 1.24 -15.42
C SER A 144 8.57 2.35 -14.54
N ARG A 145 9.67 2.07 -13.84
CA ARG A 145 10.29 3.00 -12.88
C ARG A 145 11.65 3.54 -13.30
N SER A 146 12.19 3.05 -14.42
CA SER A 146 13.55 3.38 -14.90
C SER A 146 13.81 4.88 -14.97
N GLU A 147 12.81 5.65 -15.41
CA GLU A 147 12.87 7.08 -15.64
C GLU A 147 12.14 7.92 -14.56
N ILE A 148 11.63 7.28 -13.49
CA ILE A 148 10.85 7.94 -12.44
C ILE A 148 11.66 8.01 -11.14
N ASP A 149 11.96 6.85 -10.54
CA ASP A 149 12.53 6.77 -9.21
C ASP A 149 13.41 5.54 -8.99
N LEU A 150 13.84 4.84 -10.05
CA LEU A 150 14.70 3.65 -9.93
C LEU A 150 16.00 3.92 -9.14
N PHE A 151 16.54 5.14 -9.21
CA PHE A 151 17.67 5.53 -8.38
C PHE A 151 17.34 5.49 -6.88
N ASN A 152 16.16 5.95 -6.47
CA ASN A 152 15.70 5.91 -5.08
C ASN A 152 15.34 4.47 -4.66
N ILE A 153 14.72 3.69 -5.55
CA ILE A 153 14.45 2.26 -5.33
C ILE A 153 15.76 1.52 -5.02
N ARG A 154 16.83 1.77 -5.79
CA ARG A 154 18.15 1.17 -5.55
C ARG A 154 18.73 1.53 -4.18
N LYS A 155 18.52 2.77 -3.71
CA LYS A 155 18.96 3.21 -2.38
C LYS A 155 18.20 2.49 -1.27
N GLU A 156 16.87 2.48 -1.35
CA GLU A 156 16.03 1.78 -0.37
C GLU A 156 16.32 0.27 -0.39
N PHE A 157 16.53 -0.33 -1.56
CA PHE A 157 16.92 -1.73 -1.67
C PHE A 157 18.21 -2.03 -0.91
N ARG A 158 19.27 -1.24 -1.12
CA ARG A 158 20.56 -1.42 -0.46
C ARG A 158 20.50 -1.16 1.05
N LYS A 159 19.63 -0.25 1.47
CA LYS A 159 19.39 0.09 2.88
C LYS A 159 18.65 -1.03 3.60
N ASN A 160 17.62 -1.60 2.97
CA ASN A 160 16.70 -2.55 3.59
C ASN A 160 17.15 -4.01 3.43
N PHE A 161 17.93 -4.30 2.39
CA PHE A 161 18.48 -5.62 2.10
C PHE A 161 20.00 -5.50 1.98
N ALA A 162 20.75 -6.32 2.73
CA ALA A 162 22.23 -6.23 2.82
C ALA A 162 22.99 -6.56 1.51
N THR A 163 22.32 -6.50 0.36
CA THR A 163 22.86 -6.67 -0.99
C THR A 163 22.43 -5.49 -1.89
N SER A 164 23.11 -5.27 -3.01
CA SER A 164 22.67 -4.24 -3.96
C SER A 164 21.63 -4.83 -4.92
N LEU A 165 20.70 -4.00 -5.42
CA LEU A 165 19.75 -4.45 -6.45
C LEU A 165 20.48 -5.06 -7.67
N TYR A 166 21.57 -4.42 -8.10
CA TYR A 166 22.40 -4.93 -9.20
C TYR A 166 22.98 -6.32 -8.89
N SER A 167 23.49 -6.51 -7.67
CA SER A 167 24.07 -7.80 -7.24
C SER A 167 23.03 -8.91 -7.12
N MET A 168 21.77 -8.57 -6.86
CA MET A 168 20.68 -9.56 -6.76
C MET A 168 20.12 -9.95 -8.14
N ILE A 169 20.20 -9.06 -9.12
CA ILE A 169 19.83 -9.34 -10.52
C ILE A 169 20.90 -10.19 -11.25
N LYS A 170 22.17 -10.03 -10.87
CA LYS A 170 23.32 -10.69 -11.50
C LYS A 170 23.48 -12.14 -11.05
#